data_AF-A0A537P8C1-F1
#
_entry.id   AF-A0A537P8C1-F1
#
_cell.length_a   1.000
_cell.length_b   1.000
_cell.length_c   1.000
_cell.angle_alpha   90.00
_cell.angle_beta   90.00
_cell.angle_gamma   90.00
#
_symmetry.space_group_name_H-M   'P 1'
#
loop_
_entity.id
_entity.type
_entity.pdbx_description
1 polymer ?
#
loop_
_entity_poly.entity_id
_entity_poly.type
_entity_poly.pdbx_seq_one_letter_code
_entity_poly.pdbx_strand_id
1 'polypeptide(L)'
;MSIVTAESCTAGMVAAALSRADGAGDVLHGGFVTYTKEHKTKALGISPDVLKQSGAVNEEVVKQMALGALKHSPASLSLAVSGVLGPEEDEDGNPVGLVYFCAKGKEKAPMIMREDWGKQSPEELMRLT
;
A
#
# COMPACT_ATOMS: atom_id res chain seq x y z
N MET A 1 -17.23 -10.68 5.64
CA MET A 1 -15.85 -10.18 5.88
C MET A 1 -15.50 -9.33 4.68
N SER A 2 -15.04 -8.10 4.88
CA SER A 2 -14.72 -7.17 3.79
C SER A 2 -13.32 -6.57 3.93
N ILE A 3 -12.75 -6.14 2.80
CA ILE A 3 -11.40 -5.61 2.63
C ILE A 3 -11.42 -4.19 2.07
N VAL A 4 -10.47 -3.36 2.50
CA VAL A 4 -10.14 -2.06 1.90
C VAL A 4 -8.66 -2.04 1.49
N THR A 5 -8.33 -1.46 0.34
CA THR A 5 -6.92 -1.32 -0.08
C THR A 5 -6.37 0.09 0.19
N ALA A 6 -5.07 0.20 0.43
CA ALA A 6 -4.33 1.46 0.45
C ALA A 6 -3.09 1.33 -0.43
N GLU A 7 -3.14 1.94 -1.60
CA GLU A 7 -2.23 1.67 -2.70
C GLU A 7 -1.41 2.92 -3.02
N SER A 8 -0.08 2.80 -2.96
CA SER A 8 0.82 3.80 -3.51
C SER A 8 1.26 3.35 -4.90
N CYS A 9 2.31 2.54 -5.01
CA CYS A 9 2.95 2.24 -6.28
C CYS A 9 2.10 1.42 -7.26
N THR A 10 1.13 0.63 -6.77
CA THR A 10 0.20 -0.13 -7.62
C THR A 10 -0.94 0.70 -8.18
N ALA A 11 -1.12 1.94 -7.72
CA ALA A 11 -2.10 2.90 -8.23
C ALA A 11 -3.54 2.36 -8.43
N GLY A 12 -3.99 1.41 -7.59
CA GLY A 12 -5.33 0.82 -7.66
C GLY A 12 -5.39 -0.56 -8.32
N MET A 13 -4.26 -1.11 -8.79
CA MET A 13 -4.23 -2.42 -9.43
C MET A 13 -4.58 -3.58 -8.49
N VAL A 14 -4.31 -3.46 -7.19
CA VAL A 14 -4.73 -4.48 -6.22
C VAL A 14 -6.25 -4.50 -6.10
N ALA A 15 -6.89 -3.33 -5.94
CA ALA A 15 -8.34 -3.23 -5.96
C ALA A 15 -8.95 -3.73 -7.29
N ALA A 16 -8.32 -3.39 -8.42
CA ALA A 16 -8.75 -3.85 -9.74
C ALA A 16 -8.58 -5.36 -9.95
N ALA A 17 -7.60 -5.99 -9.31
CA ALA A 17 -7.45 -7.45 -9.31
C ALA A 17 -8.53 -8.11 -8.45
N LEU A 18 -8.79 -7.59 -7.24
CA LEU A 18 -9.83 -8.09 -6.34
C LEU A 18 -11.24 -7.95 -6.92
N SER A 19 -11.51 -6.88 -7.67
CA SER A 19 -12.84 -6.63 -8.27
C SER A 19 -13.25 -7.63 -9.34
N ARG A 20 -12.30 -8.43 -9.86
CA ARG A 20 -12.55 -9.47 -10.87
C ARG A 20 -13.06 -10.78 -10.29
N ALA A 21 -13.01 -10.97 -8.98
CA ALA A 21 -13.52 -12.18 -8.34
C ALA A 21 -15.05 -12.19 -8.33
N ASP A 22 -15.64 -13.39 -8.45
CA ASP A 22 -17.08 -13.56 -8.26
C ASP A 22 -17.50 -13.10 -6.86
N GLY A 23 -18.56 -12.29 -6.78
CA GLY A 23 -19.02 -11.72 -5.51
C GLY A 23 -18.12 -10.62 -4.94
N ALA A 24 -17.21 -10.03 -5.74
CA ALA A 24 -16.32 -8.98 -5.24
C ALA A 24 -17.04 -7.79 -4.59
N GLY A 25 -18.27 -7.46 -5.01
CA GLY A 25 -19.08 -6.41 -4.40
C GLY A 25 -19.44 -6.65 -2.92
N ASP A 26 -19.43 -7.91 -2.46
CA ASP A 26 -19.71 -8.28 -1.07
C ASP A 26 -18.45 -8.19 -0.18
N VAL A 27 -17.27 -8.16 -0.79
CA VAL A 27 -15.97 -8.30 -0.11
C VAL A 27 -15.12 -7.04 -0.25
N LEU A 28 -14.94 -6.50 -1.45
CA LEU A 28 -14.17 -5.29 -1.70
C LEU A 28 -15.00 -4.06 -1.35
N HIS A 29 -14.72 -3.47 -0.19
CA HIS A 29 -15.40 -2.25 0.25
C HIS A 29 -14.96 -1.03 -0.58
N GLY A 30 -13.69 -0.99 -0.97
CA GLY A 30 -13.11 0.13 -1.73
C GLY A 30 -11.60 0.19 -1.55
N GLY A 31 -11.00 1.31 -1.95
CA GLY A 31 -9.57 1.53 -1.82
C GLY A 31 -9.19 3.00 -1.79
N PHE A 32 -8.00 3.27 -1.27
CA PHE A 32 -7.35 4.58 -1.28
C PHE A 32 -6.14 4.51 -2.19
N VAL A 33 -6.08 5.35 -3.21
CA VAL A 33 -4.85 5.52 -4.02
C VAL A 33 -4.09 6.73 -3.49
N THR A 34 -3.02 6.49 -2.74
CA THR A 34 -2.27 7.50 -2.00
C THR A 34 -0.83 7.62 -2.51
N TYR A 35 -0.69 8.07 -3.75
CA TYR A 35 0.61 8.10 -4.46
C TYR A 35 1.60 9.07 -3.81
N THR A 36 1.18 10.31 -3.52
CA THR A 36 2.06 11.33 -2.93
C THR A 36 2.14 11.21 -1.41
N LYS A 37 3.27 11.63 -0.81
CA LYS A 37 3.43 11.75 0.65
C LYS A 37 2.34 12.63 1.27
N GLU A 38 2.00 13.74 0.62
CA GLU A 38 0.92 14.61 1.09
C GLU A 38 -0.43 13.89 1.13
N HIS A 39 -0.76 13.09 0.12
CA HIS A 39 -2.03 12.37 0.06
C HIS A 39 -2.07 11.21 1.06
N LYS A 40 -0.94 10.53 1.32
CA LYS A 40 -0.81 9.56 2.42
C LYS A 40 -1.22 10.18 3.76
N THR A 41 -0.72 11.39 4.08
CA THR A 41 -1.11 12.13 5.28
C THR A 41 -2.59 12.49 5.26
N LYS A 42 -3.09 13.12 4.18
CA LYS A 42 -4.46 13.65 4.12
C LYS A 42 -5.53 12.55 4.17
N ALA A 43 -5.33 11.46 3.42
CA ALA A 43 -6.33 10.42 3.26
C ALA A 43 -6.27 9.34 4.35
N LEU A 44 -5.07 9.02 4.85
CA LEU A 44 -4.85 7.90 5.77
C LEU A 44 -4.35 8.33 7.16
N GLY A 45 -4.04 9.62 7.35
CA GLY A 45 -3.58 10.14 8.64
C GLY A 45 -2.17 9.70 9.01
N ILE A 46 -1.32 9.39 8.02
CA ILE A 46 0.10 9.06 8.25
C ILE A 46 0.82 10.25 8.85
N SER A 47 1.69 10.00 9.83
CA SER A 47 2.50 11.04 10.45
C SER A 47 3.43 11.70 9.41
N PRO A 48 3.34 13.03 9.22
CA PRO A 48 4.29 13.75 8.37
C PRO A 48 5.74 13.59 8.83
N ASP A 49 5.97 13.40 10.12
CA ASP A 49 7.32 13.26 10.67
C ASP A 49 7.96 11.93 10.26
N VAL A 50 7.17 10.84 10.19
CA VAL A 50 7.66 9.54 9.71
C VAL A 50 8.04 9.63 8.23
N LEU A 51 7.22 10.31 7.41
CA LEU A 51 7.50 10.50 5.99
C LEU A 51 8.75 11.37 5.75
N LYS A 52 9.02 12.33 6.63
CA LYS A 52 10.23 13.17 6.57
C LYS A 52 11.49 12.42 7.01
N GLN A 53 11.38 11.55 8.02
CA GLN A 53 12.53 10.87 8.62
C GLN A 53 12.94 9.61 7.86
N SER A 54 11.98 8.86 7.31
CA SER A 54 12.22 7.51 6.77
C SER A 54 11.69 7.34 5.34
N GLY A 55 11.24 8.41 4.71
CA GLY A 55 10.68 8.38 3.36
C GLY A 55 9.33 7.68 3.26
N ALA A 56 8.85 7.46 2.03
CA ALA A 56 7.54 6.85 1.77
C ALA A 56 7.55 5.31 1.67
N VAL A 57 8.72 4.69 1.52
CA VAL A 57 8.87 3.25 1.28
C VAL A 57 9.59 2.59 2.46
N ASN A 58 8.83 2.33 3.52
CA ASN A 58 9.31 1.61 4.70
C ASN A 58 8.18 0.90 5.45
N GLU A 59 8.57 0.08 6.41
CA GLU A 59 7.68 -0.72 7.26
C GLU A 59 6.65 0.12 8.02
N GLU A 60 7.07 1.19 8.68
CA GLU A 60 6.19 2.00 9.52
C GLU A 60 5.16 2.77 8.68
N VAL A 61 5.55 3.26 7.50
CA VAL A 61 4.63 3.91 6.56
C VAL A 61 3.57 2.95 6.05
N VAL A 62 3.93 1.74 5.58
CA VAL A 62 2.92 0.79 5.07
C VAL A 62 1.99 0.31 6.18
N LYS A 63 2.48 0.20 7.42
CA LYS A 63 1.68 -0.11 8.59
C LYS A 63 0.70 1.02 8.93
N GLN A 64 1.15 2.28 8.89
CA GLN A 64 0.27 3.43 9.07
C GLN A 64 -0.75 3.55 7.93
N MET A 65 -0.39 3.21 6.68
CA MET A 65 -1.32 3.13 5.55
C MET A 65 -2.45 2.12 5.84
N ALA A 66 -2.11 0.90 6.26
CA ALA A 66 -3.08 -0.14 6.59
C ALA A 66 -4.01 0.27 7.75
N LEU A 67 -3.44 0.80 8.83
CA LEU A 67 -4.20 1.29 9.99
C LEU A 67 -5.13 2.45 9.61
N GLY A 68 -4.64 3.41 8.83
CA GLY A 68 -5.41 4.52 8.31
C GLY A 68 -6.58 4.05 7.46
N ALA A 69 -6.33 3.10 6.56
CA ALA A 69 -7.37 2.55 5.68
C ALA A 69 -8.50 1.89 6.50
N LEU A 70 -8.16 1.09 7.52
CA LEU A 70 -9.15 0.52 8.45
C LEU A 70 -9.89 1.58 9.26
N LYS A 71 -9.22 2.67 9.65
CA LYS A 71 -9.86 3.76 10.40
C LYS A 71 -10.88 4.51 9.54
N HIS A 72 -10.65 4.62 8.24
CA HIS A 72 -11.48 5.35 7.29
C HIS A 72 -12.43 4.45 6.48
N SER A 73 -12.58 3.18 6.87
CA SER A 73 -13.44 2.20 6.19
C SER A 73 -14.17 1.31 7.22
N PRO A 74 -15.43 0.90 6.96
CA PRO A 74 -16.08 -0.11 7.78
C PRO A 74 -15.47 -1.51 7.60
N ALA A 75 -14.60 -1.73 6.60
CA ALA A 75 -13.99 -3.01 6.29
C ALA A 75 -13.29 -3.66 7.48
N SER A 76 -13.30 -5.00 7.52
CA SER A 76 -12.69 -5.80 8.60
C SER A 76 -11.19 -6.07 8.42
N LEU A 77 -10.70 -5.93 7.18
CA LEU A 77 -9.33 -6.18 6.75
C LEU A 77 -8.85 -5.00 5.89
N SER A 78 -7.58 -4.65 5.99
CA SER A 78 -6.92 -3.77 5.02
C SER A 78 -5.67 -4.42 4.42
N LEU A 79 -5.37 -4.06 3.18
CA LEU A 79 -4.10 -4.35 2.53
C LEU A 79 -3.49 -3.03 2.05
N ALA A 80 -2.26 -2.75 2.48
CA ALA A 80 -1.50 -1.58 2.06
C ALA A 80 -0.24 -1.97 1.30
N VAL A 81 0.16 -1.16 0.32
CA VAL A 81 1.36 -1.35 -0.49
C VAL A 81 2.07 -0.02 -0.79
N SER A 82 3.37 0.03 -0.54
CA SER A 82 4.25 1.16 -0.88
C SER A 82 5.61 0.64 -1.34
N GLY A 83 6.10 1.14 -2.48
CA GLY A 83 7.31 0.62 -3.11
C GLY A 83 7.79 1.47 -4.27
N VAL A 84 8.91 1.07 -4.87
CA VAL A 84 9.53 1.75 -6.02
C VAL A 84 9.46 0.82 -7.23
N LEU A 85 8.54 1.08 -8.16
CA LEU A 85 8.39 0.28 -9.39
C LEU A 85 9.19 0.84 -10.58
N GLY A 86 10.09 1.81 -10.32
CA GLY A 86 11.00 2.37 -11.31
C GLY A 86 10.36 3.37 -12.29
N PRO A 87 11.09 3.74 -13.36
CA PRO A 87 12.38 3.17 -13.79
C PRO A 87 13.60 3.61 -12.96
N GLU A 88 13.46 4.67 -12.16
CA GLU A 88 14.51 5.23 -11.31
C GLU A 88 14.18 5.06 -9.82
N GLU A 89 15.19 5.31 -8.97
CA GLU A 89 15.00 5.42 -7.52
C GLU A 89 13.96 6.50 -7.18
N ASP A 90 13.33 6.37 -6.02
CA ASP A 90 12.43 7.43 -5.55
C ASP A 90 13.21 8.64 -5.01
N GLU A 91 12.47 9.70 -4.66
CA GLU A 91 13.04 10.94 -4.11
C GLU A 91 13.76 10.76 -2.76
N ASP A 92 13.57 9.63 -2.09
CA ASP A 92 14.20 9.28 -0.82
C ASP A 92 15.44 8.37 -1.02
N GLY A 93 15.79 8.03 -2.27
CA GLY A 93 16.93 7.17 -2.60
C GLY A 93 16.65 5.68 -2.42
N ASN A 94 15.38 5.26 -2.37
CA ASN A 94 15.02 3.85 -2.29
C ASN A 94 15.25 3.16 -3.65
N PRO A 95 15.85 1.95 -3.67
CA PRO A 95 16.16 1.26 -4.90
C PRO A 95 14.89 0.75 -5.60
N VAL A 96 14.95 0.73 -6.94
CA VAL A 96 13.92 0.09 -7.78
C VAL A 96 13.76 -1.39 -7.41
N GLY A 97 12.52 -1.82 -7.22
CA GLY A 97 12.16 -3.18 -6.84
C GLY A 97 11.87 -3.37 -5.36
N LEU A 98 12.19 -2.39 -4.50
CA LEU A 98 11.85 -2.41 -3.08
C LEU A 98 10.36 -2.15 -2.87
N VAL A 99 9.65 -3.09 -2.24
CA VAL A 99 8.22 -2.97 -1.95
C VAL A 99 7.93 -3.46 -0.53
N TYR A 100 7.10 -2.71 0.18
CA TYR A 100 6.52 -3.10 1.47
C TYR A 100 5.03 -3.31 1.33
N PHE A 101 4.54 -4.36 1.97
CA PHE A 101 3.13 -4.69 2.10
C PHE A 101 2.74 -4.78 3.56
N CYS A 102 1.50 -4.42 3.87
CA CYS A 102 0.93 -4.68 5.19
C CYS A 102 -0.53 -5.14 5.09
N ALA A 103 -0.81 -6.30 5.67
CA ALA A 103 -2.17 -6.76 5.93
C ALA A 103 -2.53 -6.53 7.40
N LYS A 104 -3.70 -5.96 7.67
CA LYS A 104 -4.19 -5.70 9.04
C LYS A 104 -5.67 -6.02 9.16
N GLY A 105 -6.01 -6.91 10.09
CA GLY A 105 -7.39 -7.06 10.57
C GLY A 105 -7.63 -6.20 11.81
N LYS A 106 -8.88 -5.79 12.10
CA LYS A 106 -9.20 -4.92 13.27
C LYS A 106 -8.57 -5.42 14.58
N GLU A 107 -8.79 -6.69 14.91
CA GLU A 107 -8.34 -7.33 16.18
C GLU A 107 -7.07 -8.19 16.04
N LYS A 108 -6.31 -8.04 14.94
CA LYS A 108 -5.10 -8.84 14.68
C LYS A 108 -3.86 -7.96 14.65
N ALA A 109 -2.69 -8.50 14.99
CA ALA A 109 -1.44 -7.77 14.76
C ALA A 109 -1.27 -7.49 13.24
N PRO A 110 -0.62 -6.38 12.85
CA PRO A 110 -0.23 -6.18 11.45
C PRO A 110 0.71 -7.30 11.00
N MET A 111 0.49 -7.82 9.80
CA MET A 111 1.44 -8.68 9.10
C MET A 111 2.14 -7.85 8.04
N ILE A 112 3.46 -7.84 8.06
CA ILE A 112 4.28 -7.00 7.20
C ILE A 112 5.14 -7.93 6.34
N MET A 113 5.23 -7.61 5.06
CA MET A 113 6.10 -8.29 4.11
C MET A 113 6.94 -7.24 3.38
N ARG A 114 8.24 -7.52 3.27
CA ARG A 114 9.19 -6.70 2.52
C ARG A 114 9.73 -7.57 1.39
N GLU A 115 9.64 -7.06 0.18
CA GLU A 115 10.22 -7.69 -1.00
C GLU A 115 11.19 -6.74 -1.68
N ASP A 116 12.17 -7.34 -2.35
CA ASP A 116 13.15 -6.64 -3.17
C ASP A 116 13.39 -7.46 -4.44
N TRP A 117 12.69 -7.07 -5.50
CA TRP A 117 12.74 -7.77 -6.79
C TRP A 117 13.95 -7.37 -7.64
N GLY A 118 14.76 -6.42 -7.16
CA GLY A 118 15.81 -5.76 -7.93
C GLY A 118 15.28 -4.96 -9.12
N LYS A 119 16.20 -4.37 -9.88
CA LYS A 119 15.86 -3.55 -11.06
C LYS A 119 15.29 -4.43 -12.18
N GLN A 120 13.99 -4.29 -12.42
CA GLN A 120 13.24 -4.89 -13.54
C GLN A 120 12.52 -3.79 -14.33
N SER A 121 11.78 -4.15 -15.38
CA SER A 121 10.88 -3.19 -16.04
C SER A 121 9.73 -2.79 -15.10
N PRO A 122 9.18 -1.57 -15.22
CA PRO A 122 8.01 -1.16 -14.43
C PRO A 122 6.82 -2.09 -14.59
N GLU A 123 6.62 -2.65 -15.79
CA GLU A 123 5.56 -3.63 -16.07
C GLU A 123 5.76 -4.94 -15.29
N GLU A 124 6.99 -5.47 -15.25
CA GLU A 124 7.26 -6.70 -14.50
C GLU A 124 7.17 -6.48 -12.99
N LEU A 125 7.69 -5.35 -12.48
CA LEU A 125 7.53 -5.01 -11.06
C LEU A 125 6.07 -4.86 -10.67
N MET A 126 5.25 -4.29 -11.55
CA MET A 126 3.81 -4.20 -11.35
C MET A 126 3.12 -5.57 -11.35
N ARG A 127 3.63 -6.55 -12.12
CA ARG A 127 3.10 -7.92 -12.15
C ARG A 127 3.50 -8.73 -10.91
N LEU A 128 4.69 -8.48 -10.37
CA LEU A 128 5.22 -9.15 -9.17
C LEU A 128 4.63 -8.58 -7.87
N THR A 129 4.12 -7.35 -7.90
CA THR A 129 3.55 -6.62 -6.76
C THR A 129 2.05 -6.91 -6.61
#